data_AF-A0A5N5TGU1-F1
#
_entry.id   AF-A0A5N5TGU1-F1
#
_cell.length_a   1.000
_cell.length_b   1.000
_cell.length_c   1.000
_cell.angle_alpha   90.00
_cell.angle_beta   90.00
_cell.angle_gamma   90.00
#
_symmetry.space_group_name_H-M   'P 1'
#
loop_
_entity.id
_entity.type
_entity.pdbx_description
1 polymer ?
#
loop_
_entity_poly.entity_id
_entity_poly.type
_entity_poly.pdbx_seq_one_letter_code
_entity_poly.pdbx_strand_id
1 'polypeptide(L)' 'MKTLCKDEFTYFLFTLQFEKPGNPDGVPFPVFHEESKKMYDSWSQMKLVFQKDAMEEFPFAKSHGIEEIFESFFLLTPK' A
#
# COMPACT_ATOMS: atom_id res chain seq x y z
N MET A 1 -2.33 -8.82 -14.35
CA MET A 1 -3.32 -7.73 -14.48
C MET A 1 -3.09 -6.86 -15.71
N LYS A 2 -1.85 -6.44 -16.02
CA LYS A 2 -1.50 -5.67 -17.23
C LYS A 2 -2.00 -6.27 -18.57
N THR A 3 -2.32 -7.57 -18.60
CA THR A 3 -2.84 -8.28 -19.77
C THR A 3 -4.37 -8.45 -19.79
N LEU A 4 -5.07 -8.19 -18.68
CA LEU A 4 -6.49 -8.55 -18.52
C LEU A 4 -7.45 -7.36 -18.67
N CYS A 5 -7.01 -6.14 -18.35
CA CYS A 5 -7.86 -4.94 -18.40
C CYS A 5 -7.05 -3.73 -18.87
N LYS A 6 -6.57 -3.72 -20.13
CA LYS A 6 -5.73 -2.61 -20.63
C LYS A 6 -6.51 -1.34 -20.93
N ASP A 7 -7.74 -1.48 -21.40
CA ASP A 7 -8.46 -0.37 -22.01
C ASP A 7 -9.45 0.29 -21.04
N GLU A 8 -10.06 -0.51 -20.14
CA GLU A 8 -10.96 0.00 -19.10
C GLU A 8 -10.76 -0.78 -17.80
N PHE A 9 -10.37 -0.08 -16.73
CA PHE A 9 -10.37 -0.63 -15.38
C PHE A 9 -10.55 0.45 -14.31
N THR A 10 -10.94 0.00 -13.13
CA THR A 10 -10.85 0.81 -11.92
C THR A 10 -10.52 -0.15 -10.79
N TYR A 11 -9.33 0.02 -10.19
CA TYR A 11 -8.91 -0.81 -9.08
C TYR A 11 -8.72 0.04 -7.83
N PHE A 12 -9.18 -0.51 -6.70
CA PHE A 12 -8.79 -0.02 -5.38
C PHE A 12 -7.56 -0.80 -4.93
N LEU A 13 -6.45 -0.09 -4.74
CA LEU A 13 -5.23 -0.61 -4.15
C LEU A 13 -5.16 -0.17 -2.70
N PHE A 14 -4.98 -1.14 -1.81
CA PHE A 14 -4.73 -0.93 -0.39
C PHE A 14 -3.24 -1.18 -0.09
N THR A 15 -2.62 -0.33 0.72
CA THR A 15 -1.24 -0.51 1.19
C THR A 15 -1.13 -0.21 2.68
N LEU A 16 -0.29 -0.97 3.38
CA LEU A 16 0.13 -0.68 4.75
C LEU A 16 1.56 -0.16 4.75
N GLN A 17 1.74 1.02 5.33
CA GLN A 17 3.02 1.70 5.48
C GLN A 17 3.38 1.72 6.95
N PHE A 18 4.54 1.19 7.29
CA PHE A 18 5.07 1.21 8.64
C PHE A 18 6.57 1.02 8.60
N GLU A 19 7.25 1.55 9.61
CA GLU A 19 8.64 1.20 9.83
C GLU A 19 8.71 -0.16 10.51
N LYS A 20 9.52 -1.04 9.94
CA LYS A 20 9.65 -2.40 10.45
C LYS A 20 10.91 -2.50 11.32
N PRO A 21 10.77 -2.67 12.64
CA PRO A 21 11.92 -2.86 13.52
C PRO A 21 12.43 -4.30 13.42
N GLY A 22 13.76 -4.47 13.46
CA GLY A 22 14.39 -5.79 13.51
C GLY A 22 14.48 -6.49 12.16
N ASN A 23 13.96 -7.72 12.05
CA ASN A 23 14.18 -8.58 10.88
C ASN A 23 13.38 -8.09 9.65
N PRO A 24 14.05 -7.60 8.58
CA PRO A 24 13.39 -7.10 7.38
C PRO A 24 12.56 -8.17 6.64
N ASP A 25 12.79 -9.46 6.89
CA ASP A 25 12.18 -10.57 6.13
C ASP A 25 10.88 -11.15 6.74
N GLY A 26 10.49 -10.74 7.96
CA GLY A 26 9.19 -11.12 8.55
C GLY A 26 7.95 -10.59 7.79
N VAL A 27 6.76 -11.16 8.01
CA VAL A 27 5.51 -10.59 7.50
C VAL A 27 4.81 -9.77 8.59
N PRO A 28 4.02 -8.73 8.25
CA PRO A 28 3.79 -8.17 6.92
C PRO A 28 5.00 -7.38 6.37
N PHE A 29 5.04 -7.19 5.04
CA PHE A 29 6.01 -6.32 4.38
C PHE A 29 5.43 -4.91 4.24
N PRO A 30 6.14 -3.86 4.68
CA PRO A 30 5.70 -2.50 4.41
C PRO A 30 5.79 -2.24 2.90
N VAL A 31 4.79 -1.55 2.36
CA VAL A 31 4.83 -1.09 0.96
C VAL A 31 4.71 0.42 0.97
N PHE A 32 5.81 1.11 0.65
CA PHE A 32 5.82 2.56 0.63
C PHE A 32 5.08 3.10 -0.60
N HIS A 33 4.53 4.31 -0.47
CA HIS A 33 3.81 4.96 -1.57
C HIS A 33 4.67 5.06 -2.85
N GLU A 34 5.95 5.39 -2.69
CA GLU A 34 6.88 5.51 -3.82
C GLU A 34 7.09 4.19 -4.56
N GLU A 35 7.12 3.07 -3.84
CA GLU A 35 7.30 1.73 -4.42
C GLU A 35 6.04 1.31 -5.18
N SER A 36 4.87 1.57 -4.59
CA SER A 36 3.58 1.37 -5.25
C SER A 36 3.51 2.20 -6.53
N LYS A 37 3.87 3.49 -6.47
CA LYS A 37 3.91 4.35 -7.64
C LYS A 37 4.83 3.77 -8.71
N LYS A 38 6.06 3.38 -8.39
CA LYS A 38 6.99 2.74 -9.36
C LYS A 38 6.38 1.50 -10.04
N MET A 39 5.63 0.69 -9.30
CA MET A 39 5.02 -0.54 -9.83
C MET A 39 3.87 -0.27 -10.82
N TYR A 40 3.05 0.76 -10.53
CA TYR A 40 1.81 1.03 -11.25
C TYR A 40 1.90 2.17 -12.27
N ASP A 41 2.87 3.07 -12.12
CA ASP A 41 3.01 4.30 -12.93
C ASP A 41 3.25 3.99 -14.40
N SER A 42 3.83 2.85 -14.77
CA SER A 42 4.07 2.56 -16.20
C SER A 42 2.78 2.23 -16.99
N TRP A 43 1.66 1.94 -16.34
CA TRP A 43 0.44 1.48 -17.02
C TRP A 43 -0.88 1.96 -16.41
N SER A 44 -0.83 2.75 -15.33
CA SER A 44 -2.02 3.30 -14.68
C SER A 44 -1.78 4.71 -14.15
N GLN A 45 -2.84 5.49 -14.01
CA GLN A 45 -2.86 6.66 -13.14
C GLN A 45 -3.20 6.20 -11.73
N MET A 46 -2.41 6.65 -10.74
CA MET A 46 -2.58 6.31 -9.33
C MET A 46 -2.95 7.57 -8.55
N LYS A 47 -4.13 7.56 -7.92
CA LYS A 47 -4.63 8.67 -7.10
C LYS A 47 -4.85 8.21 -5.67
N LEU A 48 -4.22 8.88 -4.70
CA LEU A 48 -4.55 8.68 -3.28
C LEU A 48 -5.98 9.15 -3.03
N VAL A 49 -6.82 8.26 -2.51
CA VAL A 49 -8.21 8.57 -2.14
C VAL A 49 -8.26 9.03 -0.69
N PHE A 50 -7.66 8.25 0.20
CA PHE A 50 -7.50 8.61 1.61
C PHE A 50 -6.39 7.80 2.27
N GLN A 51 -5.91 8.32 3.39
CA GLN A 51 -4.95 7.68 4.28
C GLN A 51 -5.46 7.85 5.71
N LYS A 52 -5.27 6.82 6.55
CA LYS A 52 -5.60 6.87 7.97
C LYS A 52 -4.51 6.19 8.80
N ASP A 53 -4.42 6.59 10.06
CA ASP A 53 -3.72 5.82 11.08
C ASP A 53 -4.50 4.52 11.32
N ALA A 54 -3.80 3.39 11.29
CA ALA A 54 -4.35 2.06 11.48
C ALA A 54 -3.74 1.32 12.67
N MET A 55 -3.04 2.02 13.57
CA MET A 55 -2.40 1.41 14.74
C MET A 55 -3.37 0.63 15.64
N GLU A 56 -4.60 1.11 15.80
CA GLU A 56 -5.63 0.43 16.59
C GLU A 56 -6.19 -0.83 15.90
N GLU A 57 -6.11 -0.87 14.57
CA GLU A 57 -6.65 -1.97 13.74
C GLU A 57 -5.67 -3.15 13.63
N PHE A 58 -4.39 -2.91 13.94
CA PHE A 58 -3.34 -3.93 13.93
C PHE A 58 -2.69 -4.09 15.32
N PRO A 59 -3.34 -4.79 16.27
CA PRO A 59 -2.81 -4.96 17.63
C PRO A 59 -1.43 -5.63 17.69
N PHE A 60 -1.07 -6.42 16.68
CA PHE A 60 0.25 -7.03 16.56
C PHE A 60 1.36 -5.99 16.36
N ALA A 61 1.05 -4.78 15.89
CA ALA A 61 2.02 -3.73 15.62
C ALA A 61 2.88 -3.45 16.86
N LYS A 62 2.21 -3.22 18.00
CA LYS A 62 2.85 -2.95 19.28
C LYS A 62 3.74 -4.10 19.75
N SER A 63 3.29 -5.36 19.59
CA SER A 63 4.09 -6.52 19.98
C SER A 63 5.32 -6.73 19.10
N HIS A 64 5.32 -6.17 17.90
CA HIS A 64 6.44 -6.18 16.97
C HIS A 64 7.26 -4.89 17.04
N GLY A 65 6.98 -3.97 17.98
CA GLY A 65 7.70 -2.70 18.11
C GLY A 65 7.40 -1.67 17.02
N ILE A 66 6.34 -1.88 16.24
CA ILE A 66 5.88 -0.92 15.22
C ILE A 66 5.14 0.20 15.95
N GLU A 67 5.60 1.43 15.79
CA GLU A 67 5.07 2.61 16.46
C GLU A 67 3.95 3.29 15.67
N GLU A 68 4.01 3.22 14.34
CA GLU A 68 3.05 3.84 13.43
C GLU A 68 2.74 2.92 12.25
N ILE A 69 1.44 2.81 11.92
CA ILE A 69 0.96 2.15 10.70
C ILE A 69 0.00 3.12 10.01
N PHE A 70 0.28 3.42 8.75
CA PHE A 70 -0.62 4.14 7.90
C PHE A 70 -1.21 3.22 6.84
N GLU A 71 -2.53 3.19 6.81
CA GLU A 71 -3.29 2.55 5.76
C GLU A 71 -3.61 3.58 4.68
N SER A 72 -3.31 3.24 3.43
CA SER A 72 -3.56 4.10 2.28
C SER A 72 -4.38 3.39 1.22
N PHE A 73 -5.35 4.09 0.67
CA PHE A 73 -6.20 3.63 -0.42
C PHE A 73 -5.95 4.45 -1.68
N PHE A 74 -5.64 3.76 -2.76
CA PHE A 74 -5.40 4.36 -4.05
C PHE A 74 -6.44 3.88 -5.06
N LEU A 75 -6.85 4.80 -5.91
CA LEU A 75 -7.58 4.49 -7.12
C LEU A 75 -6.56 4.34 -8.27
N LEU A 76 -6.59 3.19 -8.93
CA LEU A 76 -5.84 2.94 -10.15
C LEU A 76 -6.81 2.94 -11.33
N THR A 77 -6.53 3.77 -12.34
CA THR A 77 -7.29 3.85 -13.59
C THR A 77 -6.35 3.72 -14.79
N PRO A 78 -6.86 3.41 -16.00
CA PRO A 78 -6.09 3.51 -17.23
C PRO A 78 -5.40 4.88 -17.36
N LYS A 79 -4.30 4.89 -18.11
CA LYS A 79 -3.59 6.12 -18.44
C LYS A 79 -4.32 6.98 -19.46
#